data_AF-A0A356KNR1-F1
#
_entry.id   AF-A0A356KNR1-F1
#
_cell.length_a   1.000
_cell.length_b   1.000
_cell.length_c   1.000
_cell.angle_alpha   90.00
_cell.angle_beta   90.00
_cell.angle_gamma   90.00
#
_symmetry.space_group_name_H-M   'P 1'
#
loop_
_entity.id
_entity.type
_entity.pdbx_description
1 polymer ?
#
loop_
_entity_poly.entity_id
_entity_poly.type
_entity_poly.pdbx_seq_one_letter_code
_entity_poly.pdbx_strand_id
1 'polypeptide(L)'
;MKRPLALRHLRRMHEMVTSASICQVVGDRALLQSPILERGAANDRAMAEEIVSLAREREWSLDERKPYQWQLMANYSDPRPRIVRILERDVFELDGIARDTDDDDVGALAAQLRNERRTTIRELMHEHPPLSLPGAK
;
A
#
# COMPACT_ATOMS: atom_id res chain seq x y z
N MET A 1 -5.59 -6.62 -29.10
CA MET A 1 -5.58 -7.46 -27.88
C MET A 1 -6.20 -6.69 -26.73
N LYS A 2 -7.23 -7.23 -26.07
CA LYS A 2 -7.69 -6.67 -24.78
C LYS A 2 -6.56 -6.91 -23.76
N ARG A 3 -6.19 -5.87 -22.99
CA ARG A 3 -5.22 -6.03 -21.91
C ARG A 3 -5.87 -6.90 -20.81
N PRO A 4 -5.20 -7.96 -20.30
CA PRO A 4 -5.72 -8.79 -19.22
C PRO A 4 -6.10 -7.95 -17.99
N LEU A 5 -7.11 -8.38 -17.24
CA LEU A 5 -7.52 -7.69 -16.01
C LEU A 5 -6.39 -7.77 -14.97
N ALA A 6 -5.74 -8.93 -14.85
CA ALA A 6 -4.56 -9.18 -14.06
C ALA A 6 -3.43 -8.17 -14.31
N LEU A 7 -3.16 -7.78 -15.56
CA LEU A 7 -2.16 -6.75 -15.87
C LEU A 7 -2.54 -5.39 -15.27
N ARG A 8 -3.83 -5.02 -15.30
CA ARG A 8 -4.29 -3.76 -14.71
C ARG A 8 -4.15 -3.79 -13.18
N HIS A 9 -4.49 -4.93 -12.57
CA HIS A 9 -4.32 -5.15 -11.14
C HIS A 9 -2.87 -5.13 -10.71
N LEU A 10 -2.00 -5.85 -11.41
CA LEU A 10 -0.57 -5.90 -11.13
C LEU A 10 0.08 -4.51 -11.23
N ARG A 11 -0.28 -3.73 -12.26
CA ARG A 11 0.13 -2.32 -12.37
C ARG A 11 -0.37 -1.47 -11.20
N ARG A 12 -1.61 -1.68 -10.75
CA ARG A 12 -2.17 -0.94 -9.61
C ARG A 12 -1.43 -1.29 -8.31
N MET A 13 -1.12 -2.56 -8.08
CA MET A 13 -0.30 -2.98 -6.93
C MET A 13 1.10 -2.40 -7.01
N HIS A 14 1.74 -2.44 -8.18
CA HIS A 14 3.06 -1.85 -8.40
C HIS A 14 3.06 -0.36 -8.03
N GLU A 15 2.03 0.39 -8.42
CA GLU A 15 1.88 1.80 -8.03
C GLU A 15 1.79 1.98 -6.51
N MET A 16 1.00 1.15 -5.82
CA MET A 16 0.79 1.22 -4.36
C MET A 16 2.08 1.00 -3.56
N VAL A 17 3.02 0.23 -4.09
CA VAL A 17 4.29 -0.10 -3.41
C VAL A 17 5.49 0.69 -3.94
N THR A 18 5.27 1.58 -4.91
CA THR A 18 6.31 2.46 -5.46
C THR A 18 5.87 3.92 -5.35
N SER A 19 5.48 4.53 -6.47
CA SER A 19 5.11 5.93 -6.64
C SER A 19 4.00 6.44 -5.72
N ALA A 20 3.14 5.56 -5.21
CA ALA A 20 2.05 5.90 -4.29
C ALA A 20 2.22 5.33 -2.88
N SER A 21 3.33 4.66 -2.58
CA SER A 21 3.59 4.09 -1.25
C SER A 21 3.58 5.18 -0.19
N ILE A 22 2.62 5.10 0.73
CA ILE A 22 2.54 6.02 1.86
C ILE A 22 3.69 5.79 2.85
N CYS A 23 4.12 4.54 3.03
CA CYS A 23 5.22 4.19 3.93
C CYS A 23 6.55 4.78 3.44
N GLN A 24 6.86 4.65 2.14
CA GLN A 24 8.07 5.25 1.56
C GLN A 24 8.01 6.78 1.62
N VAL A 25 6.87 7.37 1.24
CA VAL A 25 6.72 8.84 1.22
C VAL A 25 6.87 9.46 2.60
N VAL A 26 6.35 8.82 3.65
CA VAL A 26 6.49 9.31 5.02
C VAL A 26 7.96 9.28 5.47
N GLY A 27 8.69 8.22 5.14
CA GLY A 27 10.13 8.10 5.43
C GLY A 27 10.97 9.11 4.65
N ASP A 28 10.82 9.15 3.32
CA ASP A 28 11.62 9.99 2.42
C ASP A 28 11.47 11.49 2.70
N ARG A 29 10.30 11.90 3.19
CA ARG A 29 9.99 13.29 3.53
C ARG A 29 10.13 13.60 5.02
N ALA A 30 10.60 12.65 5.82
CA ALA A 30 10.73 12.77 7.27
C ALA A 30 9.44 13.30 7.94
N LEU A 31 8.26 12.90 7.45
CA LEU A 31 6.97 13.39 7.96
C LEU A 31 6.63 12.80 9.34
N LEU A 32 7.11 11.60 9.61
CA LEU A 32 6.96 10.91 10.88
C LEU A 32 8.05 9.85 11.00
N GLN A 33 8.81 9.87 12.09
CA GLN A 33 9.72 8.78 12.44
C GLN A 33 8.91 7.67 13.11
N SER A 34 8.82 6.51 12.48
CA SER A 34 8.11 5.35 13.02
C SER A 34 8.75 4.06 12.48
N PRO A 35 9.28 3.18 13.36
CA PRO A 35 9.83 1.89 12.94
C PRO A 35 8.82 1.00 12.20
N ILE A 36 7.52 1.18 12.47
CA ILE A 36 6.44 0.47 11.77
C ILE A 36 6.39 0.90 10.30
N LEU A 37 6.48 2.21 10.03
CA LEU A 37 6.46 2.73 8.67
C LEU A 37 7.74 2.45 7.91
N GLU A 38 8.88 2.41 8.60
CA GLU A 38 10.16 1.95 8.02
C GLU A 38 10.07 0.49 7.58
N ARG A 39 9.54 -0.40 8.43
CA ARG A 39 9.25 -1.79 8.04
C ARG A 39 8.26 -1.87 6.88
N GLY A 40 7.17 -1.10 6.92
CA GLY A 40 6.21 -1.03 5.83
C GLY A 40 6.85 -0.59 4.51
N ALA A 41 7.78 0.36 4.54
CA ALA A 41 8.52 0.81 3.36
C ALA A 41 9.52 -0.25 2.84
N ALA A 42 10.08 -1.07 3.73
CA ALA A 42 10.90 -2.21 3.34
C ALA A 42 10.06 -3.33 2.70
N ASN A 43 8.91 -3.65 3.29
CA ASN A 43 7.97 -4.63 2.74
C ASN A 43 7.44 -4.18 1.36
N ASP A 44 7.22 -2.88 1.16
CA ASP A 44 6.84 -2.34 -0.15
C ASP A 44 7.92 -2.54 -1.21
N ARG A 45 9.19 -2.34 -0.85
CA ARG A 45 10.31 -2.59 -1.77
C ARG A 45 10.40 -4.07 -2.14
N ALA A 46 10.30 -4.97 -1.17
CA ALA A 46 10.28 -6.40 -1.42
C ALA A 46 9.08 -6.79 -2.30
N MET A 47 7.89 -6.26 -2.02
CA MET A 47 6.70 -6.52 -2.83
C MET A 47 6.82 -5.97 -4.26
N ALA A 48 7.50 -4.83 -4.45
CA ALA A 48 7.77 -4.29 -5.78
C ALA A 48 8.65 -5.27 -6.60
N GLU A 49 9.64 -5.89 -5.98
CA GLU A 49 10.49 -6.89 -6.62
C GLU A 49 9.69 -8.14 -7.05
N GLU A 50 8.83 -8.66 -6.18
CA GLU A 50 7.94 -9.79 -6.48
C GLU A 50 6.99 -9.47 -7.65
N ILE A 51 6.37 -8.28 -7.63
CA ILE A 51 5.47 -7.81 -8.69
C ILE A 51 6.21 -7.67 -10.03
N VAL A 52 7.43 -7.14 -10.01
CA VAL A 52 8.28 -7.02 -11.21
C VAL A 52 8.71 -8.40 -11.71
N SER A 53 8.99 -9.34 -10.82
CA SER A 53 9.32 -10.72 -11.17
C SER A 53 8.15 -11.38 -11.90
N LEU A 54 6.94 -11.34 -11.32
CA LEU A 54 5.75 -11.89 -11.96
C LEU A 54 5.45 -11.23 -13.30
N ALA A 55 5.60 -9.91 -13.40
CA ALA A 55 5.42 -9.21 -14.67
C ALA A 55 6.42 -9.68 -15.74
N ARG A 56 7.67 -9.94 -15.38
CA ARG A 56 8.68 -10.49 -16.31
C ARG A 56 8.32 -11.88 -16.77
N GLU A 57 7.89 -12.76 -15.87
CA GLU A 57 7.44 -14.12 -16.21
C GLU A 57 6.25 -14.14 -17.16
N ARG A 58 5.40 -13.12 -17.09
CA ARG A 58 4.21 -12.94 -17.94
C ARG A 58 4.46 -12.07 -19.18
N GLU A 59 5.70 -11.61 -19.39
CA GLU A 59 6.08 -10.67 -20.47
C GLU A 59 5.24 -9.38 -20.47
N TRP A 60 4.88 -8.91 -19.28
CA TRP A 60 4.06 -7.73 -19.07
C TRP A 60 4.90 -6.49 -18.76
N SER A 61 4.59 -5.38 -19.43
CA SER A 61 5.17 -4.08 -19.08
C SER A 61 4.40 -3.44 -17.92
N LEU A 62 5.12 -3.05 -16.87
CA LEU A 62 4.63 -2.23 -15.76
C LEU A 62 5.07 -0.77 -16.01
N ASP A 63 4.44 -0.10 -16.99
CA ASP A 63 4.83 1.28 -17.35
C ASP A 63 4.89 2.18 -16.11
N GLU A 64 5.94 2.99 -15.99
CA GLU A 64 6.10 3.95 -14.88
C GLU A 64 4.99 4.99 -14.90
N ARG A 65 4.26 5.12 -13.79
CA ARG A 65 3.33 6.22 -13.57
C ARG A 65 4.02 7.37 -12.85
N LYS A 66 3.55 8.59 -13.14
CA LYS A 66 4.00 9.81 -12.46
C LYS A 66 3.90 9.64 -10.93
N PRO A 67 4.89 10.09 -10.15
CA PRO A 67 4.86 10.02 -8.70
C PRO A 67 3.55 10.55 -8.15
N TYR A 68 2.87 9.77 -7.32
CA TYR A 68 1.66 10.24 -6.65
C TYR A 68 2.09 11.23 -5.58
N GLN A 69 1.86 12.51 -5.84
CA GLN A 69 2.25 13.54 -4.90
C GLN A 69 1.24 13.57 -3.76
N TRP A 70 1.60 12.98 -2.62
CA TRP A 70 0.94 13.26 -1.34
C TRP A 70 1.26 14.71 -0.93
N GLN A 71 0.67 15.69 -1.61
CA GLN A 71 0.94 17.12 -1.38
C GLN A 71 0.37 17.62 -0.04
N LEU A 72 -0.39 16.80 0.69
CA LEU A 72 -1.25 17.28 1.77
C LEU A 72 -0.73 16.99 3.18
N MET A 73 0.38 16.27 3.37
CA MET A 73 0.75 15.79 4.71
C MET A 73 1.61 16.74 5.54
N ALA A 74 2.24 17.75 4.92
CA ALA A 74 3.16 18.66 5.60
C ALA A 74 2.46 19.60 6.62
N ASN A 75 1.14 19.75 6.55
CA ASN A 75 0.38 20.68 7.39
C ASN A 75 -0.32 20.01 8.59
N TYR A 76 -0.11 18.71 8.83
CA TYR A 76 -0.71 17.99 9.96
C TYR A 76 0.20 18.01 11.18
N SER A 77 -0.34 18.33 12.36
CA SER A 77 0.37 18.19 13.64
C SER A 77 0.63 16.73 14.01
N ASP A 78 -0.27 15.83 13.62
CA ASP A 78 -0.09 14.38 13.65
C ASP A 78 -0.58 13.78 12.31
N PRO A 79 0.32 13.29 11.45
CA PRO A 79 -0.05 12.70 10.16
C PRO A 79 -0.65 11.29 10.28
N ARG A 80 -0.54 10.62 11.44
CA ARG A 80 -0.92 9.18 11.60
C ARG A 80 -2.36 8.87 11.20
N PRO A 81 -3.40 9.63 11.61
CA PRO A 81 -4.77 9.33 11.21
C PRO A 81 -4.96 9.35 9.69
N ARG A 82 -4.23 10.23 8.99
CA ARG A 82 -4.27 10.28 7.53
C ARG A 82 -3.56 9.09 6.90
N ILE A 83 -2.41 8.68 7.45
CA ILE A 83 -1.67 7.49 7.02
C ILE A 83 -2.55 6.25 7.14
N VAL A 84 -3.20 6.06 8.30
CA VAL A 84 -4.11 4.92 8.55
C VAL A 84 -5.23 4.88 7.49
N ARG A 85 -5.90 6.01 7.22
CA ARG A 85 -6.95 6.06 6.20
C ARG A 85 -6.47 5.72 4.79
N ILE A 86 -5.22 6.05 4.46
CA ILE A 86 -4.63 5.69 3.17
C ILE A 86 -4.39 4.18 3.12
N LEU A 87 -3.81 3.60 4.16
CA LEU A 87 -3.60 2.16 4.26
C LEU A 87 -4.92 1.39 4.24
N GLU A 88 -5.98 1.89 4.90
CA GLU A 88 -7.33 1.28 4.88
C GLU A 88 -7.93 1.28 3.47
N ARG A 89 -7.75 2.37 2.71
CA ARG A 89 -8.16 2.43 1.30
C ARG A 89 -7.39 1.40 0.47
N ASP A 90 -6.08 1.27 0.68
CA ASP A 90 -5.27 0.29 -0.02
C ASP A 90 -5.73 -1.14 0.32
N VAL A 91 -6.05 -1.43 1.59
CA VAL A 91 -6.65 -2.72 2.01
C VAL A 91 -7.95 -3.00 1.27
N PHE A 92 -8.83 -2.00 1.13
CA PHE A 92 -10.09 -2.14 0.40
C PHE A 92 -9.86 -2.45 -1.08
N GLU A 93 -8.97 -1.71 -1.75
CA GLU A 93 -8.64 -1.95 -3.16
C GLU A 93 -8.02 -3.34 -3.39
N LEU A 94 -7.09 -3.76 -2.51
CA LEU A 94 -6.42 -5.06 -2.59
C LEU A 94 -7.39 -6.22 -2.35
N ASP A 95 -8.41 -6.02 -1.51
CA ASP A 95 -9.47 -7.01 -1.29
C ASP A 95 -10.33 -7.20 -2.56
N GLY A 96 -10.59 -6.12 -3.30
CA GLY A 96 -11.22 -6.19 -4.63
C GLY A 96 -10.34 -6.91 -5.64
N ILE A 97 -9.06 -6.53 -5.74
CA ILE A 97 -8.10 -7.17 -6.66
C ILE A 97 -8.00 -8.67 -6.40
N ALA A 98 -7.84 -9.09 -5.15
CA ALA A 98 -7.71 -10.49 -4.78
C ALA A 98 -8.94 -11.35 -5.13
N ARG A 99 -10.12 -10.74 -5.26
CA ARG A 99 -11.37 -11.43 -5.62
C ARG A 99 -11.64 -11.42 -7.13
N ASP A 100 -11.32 -10.31 -7.78
CA ASP A 100 -11.81 -10.02 -9.13
C ASP A 100 -10.76 -10.29 -10.22
N THR A 101 -9.50 -10.53 -9.85
CA THR A 101 -8.43 -10.82 -10.82
C THR A 101 -8.64 -12.16 -11.53
N ASP A 102 -8.18 -12.25 -12.78
CA ASP A 102 -8.23 -13.44 -13.64
C ASP A 102 -6.91 -14.24 -13.64
N ASP A 103 -6.03 -14.02 -12.66
CA ASP A 103 -4.74 -14.68 -12.48
C ASP A 103 -4.47 -14.94 -10.99
N ASP A 104 -4.26 -16.21 -10.64
CA ASP A 104 -4.13 -16.69 -9.25
C ASP A 104 -2.88 -16.12 -8.55
N ASP A 105 -1.77 -15.95 -9.28
CA ASP A 105 -0.52 -15.42 -8.72
C ASP A 105 -0.68 -13.93 -8.40
N VAL A 106 -1.38 -13.18 -9.27
CA VAL A 106 -1.78 -11.79 -8.98
C VAL A 106 -2.69 -11.73 -7.75
N GLY A 107 -3.61 -12.68 -7.62
CA GLY A 107 -4.51 -12.78 -6.47
C GLY A 107 -3.76 -13.05 -5.16
N ALA A 108 -2.76 -13.95 -5.21
CA ALA A 108 -1.90 -14.27 -4.08
C ALA A 108 -1.07 -13.07 -3.61
N LEU A 109 -0.43 -12.36 -4.55
CA LEU A 109 0.31 -11.12 -4.25
C LEU A 109 -0.58 -10.05 -3.63
N ALA A 110 -1.79 -9.86 -4.15
CA ALA A 110 -2.75 -8.92 -3.59
C ALA A 110 -3.14 -9.28 -2.15
N ALA A 111 -3.39 -10.57 -1.89
CA ALA A 111 -3.71 -11.06 -0.56
C ALA A 111 -2.54 -10.88 0.43
N GLN A 112 -1.31 -11.12 -0.01
CA GLN A 112 -0.10 -10.89 0.79
C GLN A 112 0.05 -9.41 1.13
N LEU A 113 0.04 -8.52 0.12
CA LEU A 113 0.17 -7.08 0.34
C LEU A 113 -0.96 -6.55 1.25
N ARG A 114 -2.19 -7.05 1.09
CA ARG A 114 -3.32 -6.70 1.97
C ARG A 114 -3.02 -7.07 3.43
N ASN A 115 -2.42 -8.23 3.68
CA ASN A 115 -2.06 -8.66 5.03
C ASN A 115 -0.97 -7.75 5.62
N GLU A 116 0.04 -7.38 4.83
CA GLU A 116 1.07 -6.42 5.24
C GLU A 116 0.47 -5.06 5.63
N ARG A 117 -0.48 -4.55 4.84
CA ARG A 117 -1.21 -3.30 5.17
C ARG A 117 -2.00 -3.43 6.47
N ARG A 118 -2.72 -4.53 6.67
CA ARG A 118 -3.47 -4.78 7.91
C ARG A 118 -2.58 -4.84 9.14
N THR A 119 -1.41 -5.48 9.03
CA THR A 119 -0.42 -5.51 10.11
C THR A 119 0.08 -4.11 10.43
N THR A 120 0.48 -3.36 9.40
CA THR A 120 0.93 -1.96 9.56
C THR A 120 -0.13 -1.09 10.25
N ILE A 121 -1.39 -1.17 9.82
CA ILE A 121 -2.51 -0.43 10.44
C ILE A 121 -2.66 -0.82 11.91
N ARG A 122 -2.68 -2.12 12.21
CA ARG A 122 -2.87 -2.63 13.58
C ARG A 122 -1.77 -2.11 14.50
N GLU A 123 -0.53 -2.16 14.07
CA GLU A 123 0.62 -1.70 14.86
C GLU A 123 0.56 -0.18 15.08
N LEU A 124 0.25 0.61 14.04
CA LEU A 124 0.11 2.06 14.16
C LEU A 124 -1.00 2.47 15.14
N MET A 125 -2.14 1.77 15.07
CA MET A 125 -3.26 2.00 15.99
C MET A 125 -2.96 1.53 17.42
N HIS A 126 -2.05 0.57 17.60
CA HIS A 126 -1.64 0.12 18.94
C HIS A 126 -0.69 1.11 19.62
N GLU A 127 0.29 1.67 18.88
CA GLU A 127 1.17 2.72 19.40
C GLU A 127 0.40 4.01 19.73
N HIS A 128 -0.65 4.30 18.96
CA HIS A 128 -1.46 5.50 19.11
C HIS A 128 -2.95 5.19 18.97
N PRO A 129 -3.57 4.64 20.03
CA PRO A 129 -4.99 4.33 19.99
C PRO A 129 -5.78 5.61 19.70
N PRO A 130 -6.80 5.57 18.84
CA PRO A 130 -7.66 6.72 18.64
C PRO A 130 -8.22 7.15 19.99
N LEU A 131 -8.22 8.46 20.26
CA LEU A 131 -8.79 9.01 21.47
C LEU A 131 -10.25 8.57 21.56
N SER A 132 -10.52 7.58 22.42
CA SER A 132 -11.87 7.25 22.83
C SER A 132 -12.38 8.42 23.64
N LEU A 133 -13.42 9.10 23.15
CA LEU A 133 -14.22 9.94 24.04
C LEU A 133 -14.80 9.05 25.15
N PRO A 134 -14.84 9.51 26.41
CA PRO A 134 -15.53 8.77 27.46
C PRO A 134 -17.00 8.61 27.04
N GLY A 135 -17.46 7.37 26.82
CA GLY A 135 -18.88 7.08 26.59
C GLY A 135 -19.26 6.39 25.28
N ALA A 136 -18.32 6.12 24.35
CA ALA A 136 -18.63 5.28 23.19
C ALA A 136 -18.61 3.79 23.60
N LYS A 137 -19.78 3.24 23.93
CA LYS A 137 -20.04 1.79 23.97
C LYS A 137 -20.97 1.43 22.83
#